data_AF-A0A5S3VXI7-F1
#
_entry.id   AF-A0A5S3VXI7-F1
#
_cell.length_a   1.000
_cell.length_b   1.000
_cell.length_c   1.000
_cell.angle_alpha   90.00
_cell.angle_beta   90.00
_cell.angle_gamma   90.00
#
_symmetry.space_group_name_H-M   'P 1'
#
loop_
_entity.id
_entity.type
_entity.pdbx_description
1 polymer ?
#
loop_
_entity_poly.entity_id
_entity_poly.type
_entity_poly.pdbx_seq_one_letter_code
_entity_poly.pdbx_strand_id
1 'polypeptide(L)'
;LVNYYKVDPVDFQKTYDDAMEVAKVLKSMIVDVTELLDQARNAGDHILFEGAQGTLLDIDHGTYPYVTSSNTTAGGVATGAGFGPLHLDYVLGIVKAYTTRVGSG
;
A
#
# COMPACT_ATOMS: atom_id res chain seq x y z
N LEU A 1 19.51 -7.63 17.01
CA LEU A 1 18.40 -6.95 17.72
C LEU A 1 18.31 -7.34 19.18
N VAL A 2 18.40 -8.63 19.54
CA VAL A 2 18.41 -9.12 20.95
C VAL A 2 19.36 -8.34 21.85
N ASN A 3 20.59 -8.06 21.41
CA ASN A 3 21.57 -7.34 22.22
C ASN A 3 21.25 -5.85 22.45
N TYR A 4 20.45 -5.25 21.59
CA TYR A 4 20.10 -3.83 21.64
C TYR A 4 18.74 -3.61 22.30
N TYR A 5 17.71 -4.30 21.81
CA TYR A 5 16.32 -4.19 22.30
C TYR A 5 15.99 -5.11 23.47
N LYS A 6 16.89 -6.05 23.83
CA LYS A 6 16.72 -6.99 24.97
C LYS A 6 15.42 -7.80 24.92
N VAL A 7 14.97 -8.16 23.71
CA VAL A 7 13.81 -9.02 23.47
C VAL A 7 14.24 -10.38 22.94
N ASP A 8 13.40 -11.39 23.16
CA ASP A 8 13.62 -12.73 22.63
C ASP A 8 13.69 -12.72 21.10
N PRO A 9 14.53 -13.57 20.49
CA PRO A 9 14.59 -13.70 19.04
C PRO A 9 13.29 -14.31 18.51
N VAL A 10 12.90 -13.88 17.31
CA VAL A 10 11.79 -14.50 16.56
C VAL A 10 12.18 -15.93 16.19
N ASP A 11 11.26 -16.86 16.42
CA ASP A 11 11.43 -18.27 16.03
C ASP A 11 11.26 -18.41 14.50
N PHE A 12 12.34 -18.83 13.84
CA PHE A 12 12.36 -19.03 12.40
C PHE A 12 11.39 -20.12 11.96
N GLN A 13 11.44 -21.30 12.58
CA GLN A 13 10.70 -22.47 12.09
C GLN A 13 9.20 -22.23 12.25
N LYS A 14 8.79 -21.71 13.40
CA LYS A 14 7.39 -21.33 13.63
C LYS A 14 6.92 -20.29 12.60
N THR A 15 7.69 -19.22 12.38
CA THR A 15 7.32 -18.16 11.43
C THR A 15 7.20 -18.69 10.00
N TYR A 16 8.11 -19.60 9.61
CA TYR A 16 8.07 -20.25 8.31
C TYR A 16 6.82 -21.12 8.16
N ASP A 17 6.54 -21.98 9.14
CA ASP A 17 5.40 -22.89 9.09
C ASP A 17 4.07 -22.11 9.04
N ASP A 18 3.92 -21.10 9.90
CA ASP A 18 2.74 -20.22 9.93
C ASP A 18 2.54 -19.51 8.57
N ALA A 19 3.61 -18.98 7.97
CA ALA A 19 3.54 -18.31 6.67
C ALA A 19 3.19 -19.29 5.53
N MET A 20 3.73 -20.51 5.58
CA MET A 20 3.49 -21.53 4.57
C MET A 20 2.07 -22.09 4.61
N GLU A 21 1.42 -22.10 5.77
CA GLU A 21 -0.01 -22.41 5.87
C GLU A 21 -0.86 -21.36 5.14
N VAL A 22 -0.59 -20.07 5.35
CA VAL A 22 -1.31 -18.98 4.65
C VAL A 22 -1.02 -19.01 3.15
N ALA A 23 0.21 -19.33 2.75
CA ALA A 23 0.61 -19.42 1.35
C ALA A 23 -0.22 -20.43 0.54
N LYS A 24 -0.78 -21.48 1.18
CA LYS A 24 -1.67 -22.44 0.48
C LYS A 24 -2.88 -21.76 -0.14
N VAL A 25 -3.39 -20.70 0.48
CA VAL A 25 -4.54 -19.92 -0.03
C VAL A 25 -4.09 -18.81 -0.97
N LEU A 26 -3.03 -18.08 -0.61
CA LEU A 26 -2.62 -16.89 -1.37
C LEU A 26 -2.00 -17.23 -2.74
N LYS A 27 -1.35 -18.40 -2.88
CA LYS A 27 -0.64 -18.76 -4.13
C LYS A 27 -1.54 -18.77 -5.35
N SER A 28 -2.81 -19.17 -5.22
CA SER A 28 -3.75 -19.19 -6.35
C SER A 28 -4.27 -17.81 -6.74
N MET A 29 -4.01 -16.78 -5.94
CA MET A 29 -4.43 -15.39 -6.18
C MET A 29 -3.33 -14.54 -6.82
N ILE A 30 -2.12 -15.08 -6.98
CA ILE A 30 -0.98 -14.37 -7.56
C ILE A 30 -1.18 -14.26 -9.07
N VAL A 31 -1.11 -13.04 -9.58
CA VAL A 31 -1.19 -12.72 -11.01
C VAL A 31 -0.20 -11.60 -11.35
N ASP A 32 0.11 -11.42 -12.63
CA ASP A 32 0.76 -10.20 -13.11
C ASP A 32 -0.28 -9.06 -13.12
N VAL A 33 -0.23 -8.24 -12.07
CA VAL A 33 -1.19 -7.14 -11.88
C VAL A 33 -0.98 -6.04 -12.94
N THR A 34 0.26 -5.80 -13.37
CA THR A 34 0.54 -4.74 -14.35
C THR A 34 -0.03 -5.12 -15.72
N GLU A 35 0.16 -6.37 -16.15
CA GLU A 35 -0.47 -6.87 -17.38
C GLU A 35 -2.00 -6.84 -17.28
N LEU A 36 -2.57 -7.30 -16.16
CA LEU A 36 -4.02 -7.31 -15.95
C LEU A 36 -4.64 -5.90 -16.02
N LEU A 37 -4.00 -4.91 -15.41
CA LEU A 37 -4.48 -3.52 -15.44
C LEU A 37 -4.37 -2.90 -16.84
N ASP A 38 -3.30 -3.17 -17.59
CA ASP A 38 -3.17 -2.67 -18.96
C ASP A 38 -4.20 -3.32 -19.90
N GLN A 39 -4.45 -4.63 -19.75
CA GLN A 39 -5.50 -5.33 -20.50
C GLN A 39 -6.88 -4.73 -20.21
N ALA A 40 -7.23 -4.52 -18.94
CA ALA A 40 -8.51 -3.91 -18.54
C ALA A 40 -8.64 -2.48 -19.12
N ARG A 41 -7.58 -1.67 -19.03
CA ARG A 41 -7.55 -0.32 -19.63
C ARG A 41 -7.75 -0.36 -21.14
N ASN A 42 -7.06 -1.24 -21.86
CA ASN A 42 -7.18 -1.38 -23.31
C ASN A 42 -8.56 -1.92 -23.74
N ALA A 43 -9.22 -2.72 -22.90
CA ALA A 43 -10.60 -3.17 -23.10
C ALA A 43 -11.64 -2.06 -22.86
N GLY A 44 -11.24 -0.92 -22.28
CA GLY A 44 -12.14 0.18 -21.92
C GLY A 44 -12.88 -0.04 -20.60
N ASP A 45 -12.40 -0.95 -19.76
CA ASP A 45 -12.99 -1.20 -18.44
C ASP A 45 -12.73 -0.02 -17.49
N HIS A 46 -13.61 0.14 -16.50
CA HIS A 46 -13.44 1.11 -15.44
C HIS A 46 -12.58 0.53 -14.31
N ILE A 47 -11.47 1.21 -13.99
CA ILE A 47 -10.54 0.82 -12.94
C ILE A 47 -10.64 1.83 -11.80
N LEU A 48 -10.82 1.34 -10.56
CA LEU A 48 -10.80 2.15 -9.35
C LEU A 48 -9.55 1.80 -8.53
N PHE A 49 -8.72 2.79 -8.26
CA PHE A 49 -7.61 2.67 -7.32
C PHE A 49 -8.05 3.18 -5.94
N GLU A 50 -7.97 2.32 -4.94
CA GLU A 50 -8.26 2.68 -3.55
C GLU A 50 -6.98 3.08 -2.82
N GLY A 51 -6.94 4.32 -2.33
CA GLY A 51 -5.78 4.86 -1.62
C GLY A 51 -5.83 4.61 -0.11
N ALA A 52 -4.65 4.40 0.48
CA ALA A 52 -4.44 4.43 1.92
C ALA A 52 -3.05 5.02 2.24
N GLN A 53 -2.82 5.76 3.33
CA GLN A 53 -3.79 6.44 4.19
C GLN A 53 -4.27 7.76 3.54
N GLY A 54 -4.12 8.91 4.20
CA GLY A 54 -4.45 10.23 3.66
C GLY A 54 -3.22 11.11 3.46
N THR A 55 -3.30 12.09 2.55
CA THR A 55 -2.18 12.90 2.05
C THR A 55 -1.23 13.47 3.11
N LEU A 56 -1.74 13.91 4.27
CA LEU A 56 -0.90 14.49 5.34
C LEU A 56 -0.06 13.45 6.12
N LEU A 57 -0.24 12.17 5.82
CA LEU A 57 0.56 11.06 6.30
C LEU A 57 1.52 10.52 5.23
N ASP A 58 1.61 11.14 4.05
CA ASP A 58 2.57 10.78 3.01
C ASP A 58 4.02 10.88 3.52
N ILE A 59 4.88 9.93 3.13
CA ILE A 59 6.29 9.89 3.56
C ILE A 59 7.09 11.15 3.15
N ASP A 60 6.78 11.74 2.00
CA ASP A 60 7.49 12.89 1.45
C ASP A 60 6.74 14.20 1.69
N HIS A 61 5.41 14.16 1.56
CA HIS A 61 4.56 15.36 1.58
C HIS A 61 3.74 15.54 2.86
N GLY A 62 3.83 14.58 3.79
CA GLY A 62 3.13 14.62 5.06
C GLY A 62 3.87 15.40 6.13
N THR A 63 3.33 15.34 7.34
CA THR A 63 3.88 15.98 8.54
C THR A 63 5.07 15.22 9.14
N TYR A 64 6.14 15.06 8.35
CA TYR A 64 7.34 14.32 8.75
C TYR A 64 7.91 14.82 10.10
N PRO A 65 8.31 13.94 11.04
CA PRO A 65 8.44 12.48 10.92
C PRO A 65 7.17 11.69 11.27
N TYR A 66 6.06 12.36 11.53
CA TYR A 66 4.82 11.72 11.97
C TYR A 66 3.95 11.34 10.75
N VAL A 67 4.48 10.42 9.96
CA VAL A 67 3.91 9.99 8.68
C VAL A 67 3.93 8.47 8.59
N THR A 68 3.26 7.91 7.58
CA THR A 68 3.46 6.51 7.20
C THR A 68 4.79 6.36 6.46
N SER A 69 5.19 5.12 6.19
CA SER A 69 6.42 4.81 5.46
C SER A 69 6.21 4.66 3.94
N SER A 70 5.14 5.21 3.38
CA SER A 70 4.80 5.11 1.95
C SER A 70 4.17 6.39 1.41
N ASN A 71 4.10 6.51 0.09
CA ASN A 71 3.33 7.58 -0.54
C ASN A 71 1.83 7.28 -0.43
N THR A 72 1.06 8.29 -0.06
CA THR A 72 -0.40 8.24 0.07
C THR A 72 -1.11 9.18 -0.90
N THR A 73 -0.33 9.99 -1.63
CA THR A 73 -0.82 10.79 -2.75
C THR A 73 -1.15 9.92 -3.97
N ALA A 74 -1.99 10.44 -4.88
CA ALA A 74 -2.42 9.73 -6.08
C ALA A 74 -1.25 9.26 -6.98
N GLY A 75 -0.09 9.93 -6.91
CA GLY A 75 1.11 9.52 -7.65
C GLY A 75 1.61 8.11 -7.27
N GLY A 76 1.31 7.63 -6.05
CA GLY A 76 1.65 6.29 -5.60
C GLY A 76 0.97 5.17 -6.40
N VAL A 77 -0.12 5.46 -7.13
CA VAL A 77 -0.76 4.48 -8.02
C VAL A 77 0.19 4.01 -9.11
N ALA A 78 0.96 4.92 -9.70
CA ALA A 78 1.81 4.58 -10.83
C ALA A 78 2.94 3.63 -10.43
N THR A 79 3.64 3.94 -9.33
CA THR A 79 4.73 3.12 -8.83
C THR A 79 4.25 1.88 -8.07
N GLY A 80 3.11 1.96 -7.40
CA GLY A 80 2.56 0.86 -6.58
C GLY A 80 1.85 -0.23 -7.37
N ALA A 81 1.17 0.12 -8.48
CA ALA A 81 0.43 -0.82 -9.31
C ALA A 81 1.10 -1.09 -10.68
N GLY A 82 2.13 -0.33 -11.03
CA GLY A 82 2.74 -0.36 -12.36
C GLY A 82 1.88 0.29 -13.45
N PHE A 83 0.98 1.20 -13.06
CA PHE A 83 0.05 1.85 -13.98
C PHE A 83 0.66 3.14 -14.56
N GLY A 84 0.50 3.38 -15.87
CA GLY A 84 1.09 4.56 -16.51
C GLY A 84 0.52 5.87 -15.91
N PRO A 85 1.36 6.83 -15.48
CA PRO A 85 0.89 8.06 -14.81
C PRO A 85 0.02 8.95 -15.72
N LEU A 86 0.13 8.79 -17.05
CA LEU A 86 -0.69 9.49 -18.03
C LEU A 86 -2.10 8.89 -18.21
N HIS A 87 -2.40 7.77 -17.56
CA HIS A 87 -3.69 7.08 -17.64
C HIS A 87 -4.58 7.33 -16.42
N LEU A 88 -4.16 8.21 -15.50
CA LEU A 88 -4.98 8.61 -14.36
C LEU A 88 -5.97 9.69 -14.79
N ASP A 89 -7.20 9.29 -15.07
CA ASP A 89 -8.22 10.19 -15.62
C ASP A 89 -8.82 11.15 -14.58
N TYR A 90 -9.04 10.68 -13.35
CA TYR A 90 -9.71 11.44 -12.30
C TYR A 90 -9.18 11.09 -10.91
N VAL A 91 -8.97 12.12 -10.08
CA VAL A 91 -8.54 11.97 -8.68
C VAL A 91 -9.62 12.55 -7.77
N LEU A 92 -10.28 11.69 -7.00
CA LEU A 92 -11.31 12.09 -6.03
C LEU A 92 -10.69 12.34 -4.65
N GLY A 93 -10.60 13.60 -4.24
CA GLY A 93 -10.17 13.97 -2.89
C GLY A 93 -11.27 13.75 -1.85
N ILE A 94 -11.11 12.74 -0.99
CA ILE A 94 -12.04 12.49 0.11
C ILE A 94 -11.66 13.37 1.31
N VAL A 95 -12.55 14.30 1.66
CA VAL A 95 -12.37 15.21 2.80
C VAL A 95 -13.53 15.09 3.77
N LYS A 96 -13.22 15.01 5.06
CA LYS A 96 -14.23 15.05 6.12
C LYS A 96 -14.51 16.50 6.52
N ALA A 97 -15.75 16.78 6.94
CA ALA A 97 -16.17 18.10 7.40
C ALA A 97 -15.39 18.64 8.62
N TYR A 98 -14.62 17.79 9.30
CA TYR A 98 -13.75 18.11 10.42
C TYR A 98 -12.46 17.27 10.35
N THR A 99 -11.40 17.75 10.98
CA THR A 99 -10.10 17.07 11.00
C THR A 99 -10.01 16.09 12.16
N THR A 100 -9.34 14.96 11.94
CA THR A 100 -9.00 13.97 12.99
C THR A 100 -7.64 13.37 12.69
N ARG A 101 -6.93 12.95 13.74
CA ARG A 101 -5.65 12.25 13.62
C ARG A 101 -5.55 11.13 14.66
N VAL A 102 -4.87 10.05 14.30
CA VAL A 102 -4.47 8.97 15.21
C VAL A 102 -2.94 8.93 15.23
N GLY A 103 -2.33 8.85 16.42
CA GLY A 103 -0.89 9.02 16.62
C GLY A 103 -0.50 10.47 16.89
N SER A 104 0.79 10.67 17.19
CA SER A 104 1.38 12.00 17.47
C SER A 104 1.62 12.81 16.20
N GLY A 105 1.98 14.09 16.39
CA GLY A 105 2.30 15.06 15.32
C GLY A 105 1.10 15.69 14.67
#